data_AF-A0A7J7N5W7-F1
#
_entry.id   AF-A0A7J7N5W7-F1
#
_cell.length_a   1.000
_cell.length_b   1.000
_cell.length_c   1.000
_cell.angle_alpha   90.00
_cell.angle_beta   90.00
_cell.angle_gamma   90.00
#
_symmetry.space_group_name_H-M   'P 1'
#
loop_
_entity.id
_entity.type
_entity.pdbx_description
1 polymer ?
#
loop_
_entity_poly.entity_id
_entity_poly.type
_entity_poly.pdbx_seq_one_letter_code
_entity_poly.pdbx_strand_id
1 'polypeptide(L)'
;MQTKFTNKAGDIIRYHKKSTIWPGIKLVASINRPYMGWLVGNGANINFWRDTWATEIPLREYIEMPQSLWKICTARLSDFINSDGWDIPSDIRILLLALGINVIEIPCNPREANKRIWEPD
;
A
#
# COMPACT_ATOMS: atom_id res chain seq x y z
N MET A 1 -10.25 -26.86 5.78
CA MET A 1 -10.13 -27.78 4.63
C MET A 1 -8.64 -27.90 4.29
N GLN A 2 -7.95 -28.99 4.65
CA GLN A 2 -6.55 -29.21 4.27
C GLN A 2 -6.52 -29.97 2.94
N THR A 3 -5.95 -29.36 1.90
CA THR A 3 -5.85 -29.98 0.57
C THR A 3 -4.79 -31.08 0.60
N LYS A 4 -5.19 -32.34 0.32
CA LYS A 4 -4.28 -33.48 0.27
C LYS A 4 -3.67 -33.56 -1.14
N PHE A 5 -2.35 -33.46 -1.23
CA PHE A 5 -1.62 -33.63 -2.50
C PHE A 5 -1.20 -35.08 -2.68
N THR A 6 -1.33 -35.62 -3.88
CA THR A 6 -0.89 -36.99 -4.21
C THR A 6 0.36 -36.98 -5.10
N ASN A 7 1.19 -38.04 -5.01
CA ASN A 7 2.30 -38.27 -5.92
C ASN A 7 1.79 -38.89 -7.26
N LYS A 8 2.68 -39.13 -8.22
CA LYS A 8 2.31 -39.75 -9.51
C LYS A 8 1.78 -41.19 -9.38
N ALA A 9 2.07 -41.87 -8.27
CA ALA A 9 1.59 -43.21 -7.95
C ALA A 9 0.25 -43.19 -7.18
N GLY A 10 -0.28 -42.00 -6.84
CA GLY A 10 -1.54 -41.85 -6.10
C GLY A 10 -1.39 -41.75 -4.58
N ASP A 11 -0.18 -41.88 -4.02
CA ASP A 11 0.03 -41.81 -2.58
C ASP A 11 -0.10 -40.38 -2.05
N ILE A 12 -0.72 -40.25 -0.88
CA ILE A 12 -0.84 -38.96 -0.19
C ILE A 12 0.55 -38.51 0.28
N ILE A 13 0.94 -37.32 -0.16
CA ILE A 13 2.20 -36.67 0.22
C ILE A 13 2.06 -36.15 1.66
N ARG A 14 2.79 -36.77 2.59
CA ARG A 14 2.78 -36.43 4.01
C ARG A 14 3.83 -35.39 4.41
N TYR A 15 4.77 -35.06 3.53
CA TYR A 15 5.83 -34.08 3.79
C TYR A 15 5.46 -32.69 3.23
N HIS A 16 6.02 -31.64 3.84
CA HIS A 16 5.81 -30.27 3.39
C HIS A 16 6.45 -30.05 2.01
N LYS A 17 5.63 -29.84 0.97
CA LYS A 17 6.10 -29.36 -0.33
C LYS A 17 6.35 -27.85 -0.26
N LYS A 18 7.61 -27.46 -0.11
CA LYS A 18 8.03 -26.06 -0.26
C LYS A 18 7.94 -25.70 -1.74
N SER A 19 7.15 -24.68 -2.09
CA SER A 19 7.08 -24.18 -3.47
C SER A 19 8.44 -23.63 -3.88
N THR A 20 8.95 -24.10 -5.02
CA THR A 20 10.16 -23.56 -5.66
C THR A 20 9.86 -22.29 -6.46
N ILE A 21 8.60 -22.03 -6.79
CA ILE A 21 8.13 -20.88 -7.58
C ILE A 21 7.89 -19.66 -6.68
N TRP A 22 7.36 -19.87 -5.48
CA TRP A 22 6.97 -18.79 -4.56
C TRP A 22 8.11 -17.84 -4.17
N PRO A 23 9.36 -18.31 -3.94
CA PRO A 23 10.50 -17.41 -3.75
C PRO A 23 10.73 -16.46 -4.94
N GLY A 24 10.59 -16.96 -6.17
CA GLY A 24 10.71 -16.15 -7.39
C GLY A 24 9.61 -15.10 -7.49
N ILE A 25 8.36 -15.46 -7.20
CA ILE A 25 7.24 -14.50 -7.18
C ILE A 25 7.47 -13.42 -6.12
N LYS A 26 7.96 -13.78 -4.93
CA LYS A 26 8.32 -12.80 -3.89
C LYS A 26 9.41 -11.84 -4.34
N LEU A 27 10.43 -12.37 -5.03
CA LEU A 27 11.51 -11.56 -5.57
C LEU A 27 10.97 -10.53 -6.57
N VAL A 28 10.19 -10.98 -7.55
CA VAL A 28 9.56 -10.10 -8.55
C VAL A 28 8.66 -9.06 -7.89
N ALA A 29 7.83 -9.46 -6.92
CA ALA A 29 7.00 -8.53 -6.16
C ALA A 29 7.81 -7.51 -5.35
N SER A 30 8.99 -7.89 -4.85
CA SER A 30 9.88 -6.98 -4.13
C SER A 30 10.58 -5.98 -5.04
N ILE A 31 11.01 -6.43 -6.22
CA ILE A 31 11.65 -5.59 -7.25
C ILE A 31 10.64 -4.57 -7.79
N ASN A 32 9.39 -5.00 -8.00
CA ASN A 32 8.35 -4.14 -8.55
C ASN A 32 7.65 -3.24 -7.53
N ARG A 33 8.00 -3.35 -6.24
CA ARG A 33 7.37 -2.57 -5.16
C ARG A 33 7.43 -1.05 -5.41
N PRO A 34 8.50 -0.45 -5.95
CA PRO A 34 8.54 0.99 -6.26
C PRO A 34 7.53 1.40 -7.35
N TYR A 35 7.24 0.51 -8.30
CA TYR A 35 6.26 0.73 -9.38
C TYR A 35 4.83 0.35 -8.99
N MET A 36 4.60 0.08 -7.70
CA MET A 36 3.27 -0.21 -7.18
C MET A 36 2.67 1.03 -6.52
N GLY A 37 1.58 1.52 -7.08
CA GLY A 37 0.75 2.57 -6.50
C GLY A 37 -0.39 2.02 -5.64
N TRP A 38 -1.20 2.93 -5.12
CA TRP A 38 -2.42 2.63 -4.38
C TRP A 38 -3.63 3.23 -5.08
N LEU A 39 -4.65 2.40 -5.33
CA LEU A 39 -6.01 2.89 -5.50
C LEU A 39 -6.62 3.05 -4.10
N VAL A 40 -6.85 4.31 -3.72
CA VAL A 40 -7.31 4.67 -2.38
C VAL A 40 -8.77 4.25 -2.21
N GLY A 41 -9.01 3.30 -1.29
CA GLY A 41 -10.35 2.93 -0.85
C GLY A 41 -10.70 3.66 0.45
N ASN A 42 -11.00 2.90 1.48
CA ASN A 42 -11.25 3.38 2.84
C ASN A 42 -10.01 3.88 3.61
N GLY A 43 -8.80 3.80 3.03
CA GLY A 43 -7.57 4.29 3.65
C GLY A 43 -7.08 3.54 4.89
N ALA A 44 -7.78 2.50 5.36
CA ALA A 44 -7.54 1.87 6.67
C ALA A 44 -6.17 1.17 6.79
N ASN A 45 -5.54 0.81 5.68
CA ASN A 45 -4.26 0.07 5.65
C ASN A 45 -3.13 0.85 4.96
N ILE A 46 -3.33 2.15 4.71
CA ILE A 46 -2.35 3.01 4.05
C ILE A 46 -1.90 4.05 5.07
N ASN A 47 -0.60 4.09 5.36
CA ASN A 47 0.00 5.13 6.19
C ASN A 47 0.14 6.41 5.37
N PHE A 48 -0.34 7.53 5.93
CA PHE A 48 -0.34 8.82 5.25
C PHE A 48 1.08 9.29 4.86
N TRP A 49 2.09 8.99 5.68
CA TRP A 49 3.44 9.53 5.50
C TRP A 49 4.42 8.56 4.82
N ARG A 50 4.23 7.25 5.04
CA ARG A 50 5.22 6.20 4.73
C ARG A 50 4.91 5.39 3.48
N ASP A 51 3.67 5.44 3.00
CA ASP A 51 3.26 4.73 1.78
C ASP A 51 3.23 5.70 0.58
N THR A 52 3.45 5.13 -0.61
CA THR A 52 3.45 5.82 -1.92
C THR A 52 2.03 5.93 -2.48
N TRP A 53 1.15 6.63 -1.76
CA TRP A 53 -0.27 6.73 -2.13
C TRP A 53 -0.59 7.93 -3.04
N ALA A 54 0.22 8.98 -2.99
CA ALA A 54 0.04 10.19 -3.79
C ALA A 54 1.15 10.43 -4.81
N THR A 55 2.36 9.91 -4.56
CA THR A 55 3.53 10.10 -5.43
C THR A 55 4.39 8.84 -5.46
N GLU A 56 5.39 8.80 -6.34
CA GLU A 56 6.34 7.70 -6.49
C GLU A 56 7.18 7.42 -5.23
N ILE A 57 7.42 8.45 -4.41
CA ILE A 57 8.10 8.31 -3.12
C ILE A 57 7.16 8.68 -1.95
N PRO A 58 7.38 8.13 -0.74
CA PRO A 58 6.57 8.48 0.41
C PRO A 58 6.67 9.96 0.79
N LEU A 59 5.58 10.56 1.29
CA LEU A 59 5.55 11.98 1.68
C LEU A 59 6.64 12.37 2.67
N ARG A 60 7.02 11.46 3.56
CA ARG A 60 8.08 11.69 4.55
C ARG A 60 9.45 11.97 3.94
N GLU A 61 9.71 11.53 2.71
CA GLU A 61 11.00 11.72 2.04
C GLU A 61 11.14 13.15 1.49
N TYR A 62 10.04 13.90 1.38
CA TYR A 62 10.05 15.32 1.01
C TYR A 62 10.22 16.26 2.21
N ILE A 63 10.10 15.75 3.44
CA ILE A 63 10.06 16.57 4.66
C ILE A 63 11.28 16.23 5.52
N GLU A 64 12.14 17.23 5.74
CA GLU A 64 13.29 17.08 6.63
C GLU A 64 12.83 17.07 8.10
N MET A 65 12.76 15.88 8.69
CA MET A 65 12.40 15.70 10.09
C MET A 65 13.23 14.58 10.76
N PRO A 66 13.63 14.73 12.04
CA PRO A 66 14.32 13.67 12.78
C PRO A 66 13.61 12.31 12.72
N GLN A 67 14.39 11.24 12.53
CA GLN A 67 13.87 9.86 12.47
C GLN A 67 13.10 9.44 13.73
N SER A 68 13.41 10.04 14.89
CA SER A 68 12.66 9.83 16.12
C SER A 68 11.21 10.31 16.02
N LEU A 69 10.97 11.43 15.33
CA LEU A 69 9.63 11.99 15.14
C LEU A 69 8.83 11.20 14.10
N TRP A 70 9.48 10.63 13.08
CA TRP A 70 8.75 9.74 12.16
C TRP A 70 8.14 8.52 12.84
N LYS A 71 8.69 8.07 13.98
CA LYS A 71 8.15 6.93 14.75
C LYS A 71 6.77 7.21 15.33
N ILE A 72 6.49 8.47 15.68
CA ILE A 72 5.18 8.88 16.24
C ILE A 72 4.16 9.22 15.15
N CYS A 73 4.60 9.44 13.90
CA CYS A 73 3.72 9.65 12.75
C CYS A 73 3.05 8.34 12.31
N THR A 74 1.93 8.01 12.93
CA THR A 74 1.15 6.78 12.67
C THR A 74 -0.15 7.02 11.91
N ALA A 75 -0.44 8.26 11.53
CA ALA A 75 -1.65 8.66 10.82
C ALA A 75 -1.88 7.80 9.56
N ARG A 76 -3.12 7.39 9.36
CA ARG A 76 -3.59 6.60 8.23
C ARG A 76 -4.40 7.47 7.29
N LEU A 77 -4.52 7.06 6.03
CA LEU A 77 -5.43 7.73 5.10
C LEU A 77 -6.88 7.73 5.60
N SER A 78 -7.30 6.70 6.33
CA SER A 78 -8.64 6.65 6.94
C SER A 78 -8.92 7.79 7.92
N ASP A 79 -7.89 8.39 8.50
CA ASP A 79 -8.05 9.53 9.42
C ASP A 79 -8.41 10.82 8.65
N PHE A 80 -8.26 10.81 7.33
CA PHE A 80 -8.50 11.93 6.42
C PHE A 80 -9.54 11.60 5.35
N ILE A 81 -10.32 10.53 5.55
CA ILE A 81 -11.37 10.09 4.63
C ILE A 81 -12.66 9.93 5.42
N ASN A 82 -13.71 10.62 5.00
CA ASN A 82 -15.07 10.48 5.53
C ASN A 82 -16.00 9.82 4.49
N SER A 83 -17.31 9.79 4.76
CA SER A 83 -18.29 9.17 3.87
C SER A 83 -18.39 9.82 2.48
N ASP A 84 -18.01 11.10 2.38
CA ASP A 84 -18.15 11.94 1.20
C ASP A 84 -16.81 12.12 0.45
N GLY A 85 -15.73 11.53 0.96
CA GLY A 85 -14.41 11.52 0.32
C GLY A 85 -13.32 12.07 1.24
N TRP A 86 -12.45 12.91 0.70
CA TRP A 86 -11.32 13.48 1.43
C TRP A 86 -11.76 14.53 2.45
N ASP A 87 -11.31 14.36 3.69
CA ASP A 87 -11.50 15.27 4.82
C ASP A 87 -10.13 15.68 5.38
N ILE A 88 -9.38 16.44 4.57
CA ILE A 88 -8.01 16.84 4.89
C ILE A 88 -8.01 18.24 5.50
N PRO A 89 -7.43 18.42 6.71
CA PRO A 89 -7.24 19.73 7.31
C PRO A 89 -6.52 20.71 6.38
N SER A 90 -6.94 21.98 6.37
CA SER A 90 -6.42 23.01 5.46
C SER A 90 -4.90 23.12 5.46
N ASP A 91 -4.25 23.04 6.63
CA ASP A 91 -2.79 23.13 6.75
C ASP A 91 -2.08 21.98 6.02
N ILE A 92 -2.62 20.77 6.14
CA ILE A 92 -2.11 19.58 5.43
C ILE A 92 -2.38 19.72 3.93
N ARG A 93 -3.56 20.24 3.55
CA ARG A 93 -3.88 20.48 2.14
C ARG A 93 -2.93 21.48 1.49
N ILE A 94 -2.56 22.55 2.20
CA ILE A 94 -1.58 23.54 1.73
C ILE A 94 -0.21 22.88 1.55
N LEU A 95 0.23 22.06 2.51
CA LEU A 95 1.47 21.30 2.41
C LEU A 95 1.48 20.39 1.17
N LEU A 96 0.40 19.64 0.94
CA LEU A 96 0.28 18.74 -0.22
C LEU A 96 0.30 19.51 -1.54
N LEU A 97 -0.41 20.64 -1.63
CA LEU A 97 -0.37 21.50 -2.81
C LEU A 97 1.02 22.06 -3.09
N ALA A 98 1.79 22.42 -2.04
CA ALA A 98 3.17 22.86 -2.18
C ALA A 98 4.10 21.76 -2.73
N LEU A 99 3.73 20.49 -2.53
CA LEU A 99 4.38 19.32 -3.11
C LEU A 99 3.83 18.94 -4.50
N GLY A 100 2.93 19.75 -5.06
CA GLY A 100 2.29 19.49 -6.36
C GLY A 100 1.16 18.45 -6.32
N ILE A 101 0.68 18.09 -5.12
CA ILE A 101 -0.34 17.06 -4.92
C ILE A 101 -1.71 17.72 -4.73
N ASN A 102 -2.56 17.62 -5.75
CA ASN A 102 -3.97 18.00 -5.61
C ASN A 102 -4.80 16.79 -5.17
N VAL A 103 -5.01 16.64 -3.86
CA VAL A 103 -5.70 15.45 -3.32
C VAL A 103 -7.14 15.31 -3.80
N ILE A 104 -7.79 16.41 -4.18
CA ILE A 104 -9.17 16.37 -4.70
C ILE A 104 -9.22 15.64 -6.05
N GLU A 105 -8.12 15.65 -6.81
CA GLU A 105 -8.01 14.93 -8.09
C GLU A 105 -7.69 13.44 -7.90
N ILE A 106 -7.29 13.02 -6.69
CA ILE A 106 -6.99 11.62 -6.38
C ILE A 106 -8.32 10.93 -6.03
N PRO A 107 -8.79 9.97 -6.85
CA PRO A 107 -10.04 9.28 -6.57
C PRO A 107 -9.89 8.46 -5.28
N CYS A 108 -10.78 8.67 -4.33
CA CYS A 108 -10.97 7.80 -3.18
C CYS A 108 -12.38 7.21 -3.20
N ASN A 109 -12.49 5.91 -2.91
CA ASN A 109 -13.79 5.27 -2.69
C ASN A 109 -13.86 4.75 -1.25
N PRO A 110 -14.40 5.54 -0.31
CA PRO A 110 -14.44 5.20 1.11
C PRO A 110 -15.18 3.89 1.41
N ARG A 111 -16.03 3.42 0.49
CA ARG A 111 -16.83 2.20 0.65
C ARG A 111 -16.10 0.93 0.22
N GLU A 112 -14.95 1.07 -0.44
CA GLU A 112 -14.15 -0.06 -0.94
C GLU A 112 -12.86 -0.27 -0.13
N ALA A 113 -12.31 -1.48 -0.22
CA ALA A 113 -10.99 -1.77 0.33
C ALA A 113 -9.88 -1.19 -0.58
N ASN A 114 -8.77 -0.80 0.03
CA ASN A 114 -7.58 -0.34 -0.68
C ASN A 114 -7.05 -1.42 -1.63
N LYS A 115 -6.66 -1.04 -2.85
CA LYS A 115 -6.06 -1.95 -3.82
C LYS A 115 -4.65 -1.47 -4.17
N ARG A 116 -3.69 -2.40 -4.22
CA ARG A 116 -2.40 -2.13 -4.84
C ARG A 116 -2.53 -2.33 -6.34
N ILE A 117 -2.05 -1.35 -7.09
CA ILE A 117 -1.99 -1.40 -8.55
C ILE A 117 -0.53 -1.43 -8.96
N TRP A 118 -0.23 -2.16 -10.02
CA TRP A 118 1.07 -2.12 -10.67
C TRP A 118 0.87 -1.48 -12.03
N GLU A 119 1.56 -0.38 -12.27
CA GLU A 119 1.62 0.23 -13.58
C GLU A 119 2.99 -0.13 -14.17
N PRO A 120 3.03 -0.92 -15.26
CA PRO A 120 4.27 -1.14 -15.99
C PRO A 120 4.64 0.15 -16.74
N ASP A 121 5.95 0.47 -16.73
CA ASP A 121 6.54 1.52 -17.57
C ASP A 121 6.27 1.31 -19.08
#